data_AF-A0A7Y2GM31-F1
#
_entry.id   AF-A0A7Y2GM31-F1
#
_cell.length_a   1.000
_cell.length_b   1.000
_cell.length_c   1.000
_cell.angle_alpha   90.00
_cell.angle_beta   90.00
_cell.angle_gamma   90.00
#
_symmetry.space_group_name_H-M   'P 1'
#
loop_
_entity.id
_entity.type
_entity.pdbx_description
1 polymer ?
#
loop_
_entity_poly.entity_id
_entity_poly.type
_entity_poly.pdbx_seq_one_letter_code
_entity_poly.pdbx_strand_id
1 'polypeptide(L)'
;MEVADLAPHPWNTSFTWKESRARSGQLSAEQVEAFDRDGFVVLPAVFSAAELAPVIEALDAHEAESDAFLKMMDGDRLSIAESGAIVFGIHPLVKYPTAKAFAAHPV
;
A
#
# COMPACT_ATOMS: atom_id res chain seq x y z
N MET A 1 11.68 1.39 -28.37
CA MET A 1 12.60 1.21 -27.23
C MET A 1 12.76 -0.29 -27.08
N GLU A 2 13.93 -0.81 -27.41
CA GLU A 2 14.22 -2.24 -27.29
C GLU A 2 14.31 -2.53 -25.78
N VAL A 3 13.38 -3.34 -25.28
CA VAL A 3 13.37 -3.72 -23.86
C VAL A 3 14.49 -4.73 -23.71
N ALA A 4 15.54 -4.36 -22.97
CA ALA A 4 16.64 -5.28 -22.68
C ALA A 4 16.09 -6.58 -22.08
N ASP A 5 16.66 -7.72 -22.46
CA ASP A 5 16.34 -9.02 -21.85
C ASP A 5 16.44 -8.89 -20.32
N LEU A 6 15.31 -9.07 -19.63
CA LEU A 6 15.21 -8.99 -18.19
C LEU A 6 15.88 -10.23 -17.57
N ALA A 7 17.17 -10.13 -17.27
CA ALA A 7 17.87 -11.13 -16.47
C ALA A 7 17.61 -10.92 -14.97
N PRO A 8 17.48 -11.98 -14.15
CA PRO A 8 17.43 -11.85 -12.71
C PRO A 8 18.64 -11.08 -12.15
N HIS A 9 18.40 -10.26 -11.13
CA HIS A 9 19.48 -9.57 -10.43
C HIS A 9 20.51 -10.59 -9.87
N PRO A 10 21.82 -10.30 -9.83
CA PRO A 10 22.84 -11.22 -9.30
C PRO A 10 22.61 -11.73 -7.86
N TRP A 11 21.81 -11.00 -7.07
CA TRP A 11 21.42 -11.41 -5.72
C TRP A 11 20.20 -12.33 -5.68
N ASN A 12 19.50 -12.53 -6.79
CA ASN A 12 18.49 -13.56 -6.91
C ASN A 12 19.18 -14.92 -7.10
N THR A 13 19.55 -15.56 -6.00
CA THR A 13 20.27 -16.84 -5.99
C THR A 13 19.36 -18.05 -5.85
N SER A 14 18.10 -17.85 -5.45
CA SER A 14 17.19 -18.96 -5.10
C SER A 14 15.73 -18.73 -5.46
N PHE A 15 15.35 -17.51 -5.88
CA PHE A 15 13.96 -17.21 -6.24
C PHE A 15 13.72 -17.55 -7.71
N THR A 16 12.70 -18.37 -7.92
CA THR A 16 12.13 -18.66 -9.23
C THR A 16 10.63 -18.45 -9.11
N TRP A 17 10.07 -17.57 -9.94
CA TRP A 17 8.63 -17.39 -9.99
C TRP A 17 7.96 -18.72 -10.34
N LYS A 18 6.89 -19.06 -9.63
CA LYS A 18 6.09 -20.26 -9.90
C LYS A 18 4.67 -19.81 -10.14
N GLU A 19 4.13 -20.17 -11.29
CA GLU A 19 2.74 -19.88 -11.63
C GLU A 19 1.82 -20.37 -10.51
N SER A 20 0.91 -19.48 -10.14
CA SER A 20 -0.04 -19.68 -9.07
C SER A 20 -1.30 -20.33 -9.62
N ARG A 21 -2.01 -21.05 -8.75
CA ARG A 21 -3.35 -21.58 -9.06
C ARG A 21 -4.31 -21.10 -7.98
N ALA A 22 -5.52 -20.74 -8.37
CA ALA A 22 -6.55 -20.34 -7.43
C ALA A 22 -6.80 -21.45 -6.39
N ARG A 23 -6.68 -21.13 -5.10
CA ARG A 23 -6.82 -22.10 -4.00
C ARG A 23 -8.08 -21.94 -3.17
N SER A 24 -8.52 -20.70 -2.96
CA SER A 24 -9.46 -20.36 -1.91
C SER A 24 -10.69 -19.58 -2.40
N GLY A 25 -10.81 -19.39 -3.72
CA GLY A 25 -12.00 -18.83 -4.37
C GLY A 25 -12.19 -17.31 -4.26
N GLN A 26 -11.35 -16.58 -3.51
CA GLN A 26 -11.41 -15.12 -3.42
C GLN A 26 -10.96 -14.44 -4.72
N LEU A 27 -10.03 -15.06 -5.44
CA LEU A 27 -9.59 -14.62 -6.76
C LEU A 27 -10.05 -15.63 -7.81
N SER A 28 -10.54 -15.10 -8.93
CA SER A 28 -10.78 -15.86 -10.16
C SER A 28 -9.47 -16.38 -10.76
N ALA A 29 -9.55 -17.35 -11.67
CA ALA A 29 -8.38 -17.86 -12.36
C ALA A 29 -7.69 -16.74 -13.16
N GLU A 30 -8.48 -15.90 -13.82
CA GLU A 30 -8.02 -14.77 -14.61
C GLU A 30 -7.28 -13.73 -13.76
N GLN A 31 -7.72 -13.51 -12.52
CA GLN A 31 -7.05 -12.62 -11.57
C GLN A 31 -5.73 -13.19 -11.04
N VAL A 32 -5.66 -14.51 -10.84
CA VAL A 32 -4.40 -15.18 -10.45
C VAL A 32 -3.40 -15.11 -11.60
N GLU A 33 -3.84 -15.38 -12.83
CA GLU A 33 -3.00 -15.25 -14.03
C GLU A 33 -2.53 -13.80 -14.25
N ALA A 34 -3.40 -12.81 -13.99
CA ALA A 34 -3.02 -11.40 -14.05
C ALA A 34 -1.93 -11.07 -13.02
N PHE A 35 -2.00 -11.61 -11.80
CA PHE A 35 -0.95 -11.41 -10.81
C PHE A 35 0.38 -12.02 -11.25
N ASP A 36 0.39 -13.23 -11.82
CA ASP A 36 1.61 -13.87 -12.31
C ASP A 36 2.25 -13.11 -13.49
N ARG A 37 1.41 -12.53 -14.37
CA ARG A 37 1.87 -11.81 -15.56
C ARG A 37 2.29 -10.36 -15.25
N ASP A 38 1.47 -9.65 -14.48
CA ASP A 38 1.54 -8.20 -14.31
C ASP A 38 2.11 -7.78 -12.94
N GLY A 39 2.14 -8.71 -11.96
CA GLY A 39 2.62 -8.46 -10.60
C GLY A 39 1.59 -7.80 -9.67
N PHE A 40 0.35 -7.63 -10.12
CA PHE A 40 -0.76 -7.05 -9.34
C PHE A 40 -2.12 -7.59 -9.79
N VAL A 41 -3.15 -7.32 -8.98
CA VAL A 41 -4.56 -7.57 -9.33
C VAL A 41 -5.38 -6.33 -9.02
N VAL A 42 -6.40 -6.06 -9.83
CA VAL A 42 -7.40 -5.02 -9.55
C VAL A 42 -8.68 -5.68 -9.07
N LEU A 43 -9.10 -5.32 -7.86
CA LEU A 43 -10.36 -5.75 -7.26
C LEU A 43 -11.27 -4.53 -7.14
N PRO A 44 -12.26 -4.36 -8.04
CA PRO A 44 -13.18 -3.23 -7.95
C PRO A 44 -14.14 -3.42 -6.77
N ALA A 45 -14.42 -2.33 -6.06
CA ALA A 45 -15.45 -2.27 -5.03
C ALA A 45 -15.32 -3.34 -3.91
N VAL A 46 -14.09 -3.64 -3.48
CA VAL A 46 -13.84 -4.56 -2.33
C VAL A 46 -14.47 -4.05 -1.04
N PHE A 47 -14.45 -2.72 -0.85
CA PHE A 47 -15.03 -2.05 0.30
C PHE A 47 -16.04 -1.00 -0.14
N SER A 48 -17.11 -0.85 0.63
CA SER A 48 -18.06 0.24 0.47
C SER A 48 -17.49 1.57 0.99
N ALA A 49 -18.06 2.69 0.53
CA ALA A 49 -17.71 4.01 1.06
C ALA A 49 -17.97 4.13 2.58
N ALA A 50 -18.99 3.44 3.09
CA ALA A 50 -19.31 3.43 4.53
C ALA A 50 -18.25 2.70 5.35
N GLU A 51 -17.69 1.60 4.83
CA GLU A 51 -16.58 0.88 5.47
C GLU A 51 -15.28 1.69 5.46
N LEU A 52 -15.05 2.46 4.39
CA LEU A 52 -13.85 3.29 4.26
C LEU A 52 -13.91 4.59 5.04
N ALA A 53 -15.09 5.19 5.22
CA ALA A 53 -15.26 6.48 5.89
C ALA A 53 -14.52 6.61 7.24
N PRO A 54 -14.64 5.66 8.19
CA PRO A 54 -13.93 5.79 9.48
C PRO A 54 -12.41 5.59 9.35
N VAL A 55 -11.94 4.87 8.32
CA VAL A 55 -10.51 4.69 8.05
C VAL A 55 -9.93 5.97 7.46
N ILE A 56 -10.64 6.59 6.53
CA ILE A 56 -10.28 7.88 5.93
C ILE A 56 -10.16 8.93 7.04
N GLU A 57 -11.18 9.07 7.89
CA GLU A 57 -11.15 10.04 9.02
C GLU A 57 -9.93 9.82 9.94
N ALA A 58 -9.61 8.56 10.27
CA ALA A 58 -8.46 8.24 11.10
C ALA A 58 -7.12 8.57 10.41
N LEU A 59 -7.01 8.35 9.10
CA LEU A 59 -5.79 8.65 8.34
C LEU A 59 -5.64 10.15 8.07
N ASP A 60 -6.72 10.88 7.84
CA ASP A 60 -6.72 12.34 7.73
C ASP A 60 -6.25 12.99 9.03
N ALA A 61 -6.69 12.46 10.19
CA ALA A 61 -6.19 12.91 11.49
C ALA A 61 -4.68 12.64 11.65
N HIS A 62 -4.20 11.47 11.21
CA HIS A 62 -2.77 11.12 11.25
C HIS A 62 -1.93 11.99 10.32
N GLU A 63 -2.45 12.31 9.13
CA GLU A 63 -1.82 13.25 8.20
C GLU A 63 -1.73 14.64 8.85
N ALA A 64 -2.82 15.15 9.43
CA ALA A 64 -2.83 16.45 10.09
C ALA A 64 -1.83 16.53 11.26
N GLU A 65 -1.70 15.48 12.07
CA GLU A 65 -0.66 15.37 13.11
C GLU A 65 0.76 15.40 12.51
N SER A 66 0.97 14.69 11.40
CA SER A 66 2.26 14.61 10.72
C SER A 66 2.65 15.95 10.09
N ASP A 67 1.69 16.65 9.48
CA ASP A 67 1.88 17.99 8.93
C ASP A 67 2.13 19.02 10.03
N ALA A 68 1.40 18.95 11.15
CA ALA A 68 1.65 19.80 12.32
C ALA A 68 3.05 19.57 12.90
N PHE A 69 3.53 18.32 12.90
CA PHE A 69 4.90 18.02 13.31
C PHE A 69 5.94 18.64 12.37
N LEU A 70 5.73 18.56 11.05
CA LEU A 70 6.62 19.18 10.07
C LEU A 70 6.73 20.68 10.26
N LYS A 71 5.62 21.39 10.52
CA LYS A 71 5.58 22.83 10.83
C LYS A 71 6.36 23.26 12.08
N MET A 72 6.81 22.31 12.90
CA MET A 72 7.68 22.60 14.05
C MET A 72 9.17 22.45 13.72
N MET A 73 9.51 21.92 12.54
CA MET A 73 10.88 21.72 12.09
C MET A 73 11.40 22.96 11.35
N ASP A 74 12.72 23.11 11.25
CA ASP A 74 13.32 24.17 10.46
C ASP A 74 12.95 24.01 8.97
N GLY A 75 12.42 25.08 8.37
CA GLY A 75 11.90 25.06 7.01
C GLY A 75 10.69 24.13 6.80
N ASP A 76 9.93 23.81 7.85
CA ASP A 76 8.74 22.96 7.83
C ASP A 76 8.97 21.56 7.22
N ARG A 77 10.21 21.04 7.38
CA ARG A 77 10.69 19.88 6.64
C ARG A 77 11.48 18.90 7.49
N LEU A 78 11.37 17.61 7.17
CA LEU A 78 12.23 16.55 7.67
C LEU A 78 12.58 15.57 6.54
N SER A 79 13.87 15.45 6.18
CA SER A 79 14.33 14.61 5.07
C SER A 79 13.68 15.01 3.73
N ILE A 80 12.80 14.18 3.18
CA ILE A 80 12.01 14.44 1.96
C ILE A 80 10.56 14.88 2.26
N ALA A 81 10.14 14.86 3.53
CA ALA A 81 8.81 15.25 3.96
C ALA A 81 8.75 16.75 4.22
N GLU A 82 7.73 17.44 3.71
CA GLU A 82 7.59 18.90 3.73
C GLU A 82 6.11 19.29 3.87
N SER A 83 5.81 20.18 4.83
CA SER A 83 4.45 20.62 5.10
C SER A 83 3.81 21.28 3.88
N GLY A 84 2.54 20.97 3.60
CA GLY A 84 1.81 21.51 2.44
C GLY A 84 2.29 21.02 1.06
N ALA A 85 3.31 20.16 1.00
CA ALA A 85 3.82 19.58 -0.24
C ALA A 85 3.81 18.04 -0.23
N ILE A 86 4.64 17.41 0.59
CA ILE A 86 4.76 15.95 0.66
C ILE A 86 4.77 15.52 2.13
N VAL A 87 3.66 15.00 2.63
CA VAL A 87 3.52 14.53 4.01
C VAL A 87 3.59 13.01 4.06
N PHE A 88 4.42 12.47 4.96
CA PHE A 88 4.52 11.03 5.20
C PHE A 88 4.04 10.67 6.61
N GLY A 89 2.79 10.21 6.70
CA GLY A 89 2.23 9.66 7.94
C GLY A 89 2.70 8.24 8.19
N ILE A 90 3.83 8.07 8.88
CA ILE A 90 4.38 6.72 9.16
C ILE A 90 3.59 5.97 10.23
N HIS A 91 3.45 4.66 10.03
CA HIS A 91 2.94 3.68 11.00
C HIS A 91 1.55 4.00 11.62
N PRO A 92 0.52 4.37 10.83
CA PRO A 92 -0.80 4.72 11.38
C PRO A 92 -1.45 3.58 12.18
N LEU A 93 -1.16 2.32 11.85
CA LEU A 93 -1.69 1.14 12.52
C LEU A 93 -1.26 1.02 14.01
N VAL A 94 -0.18 1.72 14.41
CA VAL A 94 0.28 1.72 15.81
C VAL A 94 -0.59 2.63 16.67
N LYS A 95 -1.08 3.73 16.09
CA LYS A 95 -1.79 4.79 16.81
C LYS A 95 -3.31 4.71 16.67
N TYR A 96 -3.81 4.29 15.51
CA TYR A 96 -5.23 4.33 15.18
C TYR A 96 -5.83 2.91 15.17
N PRO A 97 -6.64 2.55 16.18
CA PRO A 97 -7.29 1.23 16.23
C PRO A 97 -8.15 0.94 15.00
N THR A 98 -8.81 1.95 14.43
CA THR A 98 -9.61 1.82 13.20
C THR A 98 -8.76 1.39 12.02
N ALA A 99 -7.62 2.05 11.79
CA ALA A 99 -6.69 1.68 10.72
C ALA A 99 -6.12 0.27 10.94
N LYS A 100 -5.80 -0.08 12.19
CA LYS A 100 -5.35 -1.43 12.56
C LYS A 100 -6.41 -2.49 12.31
N ALA A 101 -7.66 -2.22 12.67
CA ALA A 101 -8.78 -3.15 12.47
C ALA A 101 -9.06 -3.35 10.98
N PHE A 102 -9.05 -2.27 10.19
CA PHE A 102 -9.22 -2.33 8.74
C PHE A 102 -8.08 -3.12 8.06
N ALA A 103 -6.82 -2.94 8.48
CA ALA A 103 -5.70 -3.71 7.96
C ALA A 103 -5.77 -5.22 8.31
N ALA A 104 -6.55 -5.59 9.33
CA ALA A 104 -6.81 -6.96 9.73
C ALA A 104 -8.16 -7.49 9.21
N HIS A 105 -8.78 -6.80 8.24
CA HIS A 105 -10.05 -7.21 7.68
C HIS A 105 -9.95 -8.62 7.06
N PRO A 106 -10.97 -9.49 7.21
CA PRO A 106 -10.92 -10.86 6.71
C PRO A 106 -10.99 -11.00 5.18
N VAL A 107 -10.98 -9.90 4.42
CA VAL A 107 -11.08 -9.87 2.96
C VAL A 107 -9.93 -9.11 2.34
#